data_AF-A0A1M5MSW5-F1
#
_entry.id   AF-A0A1M5MSW5-F1
#
_cell.length_a   1.000
_cell.length_b   1.000
_cell.length_c   1.000
_cell.angle_alpha   90.00
_cell.angle_beta   90.00
_cell.angle_gamma   90.00
#
_symmetry.space_group_name_H-M   'P 1'
#
loop_
_entity.id
_entity.type
_entity.pdbx_description
1 polymer ?
#
loop_
_entity_poly.entity_id
_entity_poly.type
_entity_poly.pdbx_seq_one_letter_code
_entity_poly.pdbx_strand_id
1 'polypeptide(L)'
;MEISKDTNALIEPDAVSYRTIQQFIFQTKIESFRVAHRIATDQTFSSNEATEFRLRYRLSAEILLSGQKLDDKEFYFKFNTDVLNSIQDNVYDL
;
A
#
# COMPACT_ATOMS: atom_id res chain seq x y z
N MET A 1 27.54 37.67 -1.71
CA MET A 1 26.24 37.14 -1.26
C MET A 1 25.26 37.39 -2.38
N GLU A 2 25.22 36.48 -3.36
CA GLU A 2 24.23 36.49 -4.43
C GLU A 2 23.21 35.41 -4.09
N ILE A 3 21.97 35.86 -3.89
CA ILE A 3 20.82 34.98 -3.72
C ILE A 3 20.34 34.66 -5.13
N SER A 4 20.67 33.46 -5.62
CA SER A 4 20.07 32.94 -6.84
C SER A 4 18.62 32.54 -6.56
N LYS A 5 17.68 33.35 -7.07
CA LYS A 5 16.29 32.97 -7.29
C LYS A 5 16.24 32.26 -8.64
N ASP A 6 15.87 30.99 -8.64
CA ASP A 6 14.90 30.39 -9.56
C ASP A 6 14.77 28.90 -9.27
N THR A 7 13.87 28.59 -8.34
CA THR A 7 13.49 27.22 -7.99
C THR A 7 12.26 26.83 -8.80
N ASN A 8 12.43 26.68 -10.11
CA ASN A 8 11.44 26.01 -10.96
C ASN A 8 12.03 24.65 -11.32
N ALA A 9 11.65 23.61 -10.59
CA ALA A 9 11.94 22.25 -11.01
C ALA A 9 11.22 22.02 -12.35
N LEU A 10 11.97 21.93 -13.45
CA LEU A 10 11.46 21.44 -14.72
C LEU A 10 11.05 19.97 -14.49
N ILE A 11 9.75 19.70 -14.48
CA ILE A 11 9.24 18.34 -14.53
C ILE A 11 9.27 17.93 -16.00
N GLU A 12 10.16 17.01 -16.33
CA GLU A 12 10.19 16.37 -17.65
C GLU A 12 8.83 15.66 -17.85
N PRO A 13 8.07 15.94 -18.93
CA PRO A 13 6.74 15.36 -19.16
C PRO A 13 6.74 13.84 -19.10
N ASP A 14 7.86 13.24 -19.47
CA ASP A 14 8.18 11.83 -19.50
C ASP A 14 8.58 11.25 -18.14
N ALA A 15 8.79 12.10 -17.13
CA ALA A 15 8.95 11.72 -15.73
C ALA A 15 7.62 11.68 -14.94
N VAL A 16 6.50 12.08 -15.56
CA VAL A 16 5.20 12.11 -14.88
C VAL A 16 4.49 10.77 -15.04
N SER A 17 4.10 10.19 -13.91
CA SER A 17 3.19 9.04 -13.86
C SER A 17 1.93 9.38 -13.07
N TYR A 18 0.82 8.82 -13.51
CA TYR A 18 -0.48 8.91 -12.84
C TYR A 18 -0.83 7.56 -12.27
N ARG A 19 -1.32 7.53 -11.03
CA ARG A 19 -1.72 6.28 -10.37
C ARG A 19 -3.11 6.38 -9.81
N THR A 20 -3.98 5.46 -10.21
CA THR A 20 -5.30 5.27 -9.60
C THR A 20 -5.24 4.09 -8.66
N ILE A 21 -5.69 4.26 -7.41
CA ILE A 21 -5.67 3.22 -6.39
C ILE A 21 -7.07 3.07 -5.80
N GLN A 22 -7.55 1.83 -5.72
CA GLN A 22 -8.78 1.46 -5.02
C GLN A 22 -8.44 0.46 -3.93
N GLN A 23 -9.06 0.59 -2.76
CA GLN A 23 -8.76 -0.26 -1.63
C GLN A 23 -10.03 -0.57 -0.84
N PHE A 24 -10.19 -1.85 -0.52
CA PHE A 24 -11.26 -2.34 0.33
C PHE A 24 -10.63 -3.02 1.54
N ILE A 25 -11.04 -2.59 2.72
CA ILE A 25 -10.54 -3.09 4.00
C ILE A 25 -11.72 -3.66 4.77
N PHE A 26 -11.63 -4.94 5.11
CA PHE A 26 -12.58 -5.63 5.97
C PHE A 26 -11.85 -6.02 7.25
N GLN A 27 -12.25 -5.43 8.36
CA GLN A 27 -11.65 -5.70 9.66
C GLN A 27 -12.69 -6.25 10.62
N THR A 28 -12.35 -7.35 11.26
CA THR A 28 -13.16 -7.97 12.30
C THR A 28 -12.37 -7.96 13.60
N LYS A 29 -12.99 -7.51 14.68
CA LYS A 29 -12.46 -7.60 16.04
C LYS A 29 -13.32 -8.57 16.83
N ILE A 30 -12.70 -9.56 17.44
CA ILE A 30 -13.32 -10.54 18.35
C ILE A 30 -12.48 -10.58 19.61
N GLU A 31 -12.99 -9.98 20.69
CA GLU A 31 -12.30 -9.91 21.99
C GLU A 31 -10.85 -9.40 21.90
N SER A 32 -9.87 -10.27 22.21
CA SER A 32 -8.43 -10.03 22.17
C SER A 32 -7.81 -10.24 20.78
N PHE A 33 -8.59 -10.68 19.79
CA PHE A 33 -8.15 -10.96 18.43
C PHE A 33 -8.69 -9.93 17.43
N ARG A 34 -7.83 -9.54 16.48
CA ARG A 34 -8.23 -8.71 15.34
C ARG A 34 -7.67 -9.30 14.06
N VAL A 35 -8.52 -9.43 13.05
CA VAL A 35 -8.13 -9.83 11.71
C VAL A 35 -8.54 -8.74 10.72
N ALA A 36 -7.67 -8.43 9.76
CA ALA A 36 -7.97 -7.50 8.69
C ALA A 36 -7.56 -8.09 7.34
N HIS A 37 -8.50 -8.03 6.41
CA HIS A 37 -8.31 -8.31 5.00
C HIS A 37 -8.24 -6.97 4.27
N ARG A 38 -7.21 -6.77 3.44
CA ARG A 38 -7.10 -5.61 2.55
C ARG A 38 -6.89 -6.09 1.14
N ILE A 39 -7.81 -5.72 0.26
CA ILE A 39 -7.68 -5.91 -1.18
C ILE A 39 -7.42 -4.54 -1.78
N ALA A 40 -6.37 -4.40 -2.56
CA ALA A 40 -6.04 -3.17 -3.27
C ALA A 40 -5.79 -3.47 -4.74
N THR A 41 -6.34 -2.62 -5.60
CA THR A 41 -6.02 -2.58 -7.01
C THR A 41 -5.41 -1.23 -7.33
N ASP A 42 -4.40 -1.21 -8.19
CA ASP A 42 -3.91 0.03 -8.74
C ASP A 42 -3.46 -0.06 -10.19
N GLN A 43 -3.57 1.07 -10.87
CA GLN A 43 -3.24 1.26 -12.28
C GLN A 43 -2.23 2.40 -12.37
N THR A 44 -1.07 2.15 -12.98
CA THR A 44 -0.05 3.17 -13.19
C THR A 44 0.06 3.49 -14.67
N PHE A 45 -0.12 4.75 -15.02
CA PHE A 45 -0.03 5.28 -16.37
C PHE A 45 1.21 6.16 -16.46
N SER A 46 2.08 5.91 -17.44
CA SER A 46 3.21 6.77 -17.77
C SER A 46 3.28 6.95 -19.29
N SER A 47 4.06 7.92 -19.76
CA SER A 47 4.30 8.09 -21.20
C SER A 47 5.31 7.10 -21.76
N ASN A 48 6.16 6.51 -20.91
CA ASN A 48 7.34 5.76 -21.31
C ASN A 48 7.21 4.24 -21.11
N GLU A 49 6.20 3.79 -20.36
CA GLU A 49 6.00 2.38 -20.05
C GLU A 49 4.54 1.97 -20.33
N ALA A 50 4.34 0.68 -20.61
CA ALA A 50 3.00 0.12 -20.67
C ALA A 50 2.29 0.30 -19.32
N THR A 51 0.96 0.44 -19.36
CA THR A 51 0.15 0.54 -18.14
C THR A 51 0.39 -0.69 -17.26
N GLU A 52 0.76 -0.45 -16.01
CA GLU A 52 0.94 -1.50 -15.01
C GLU A 52 -0.35 -1.67 -14.20
N PHE A 53 -0.84 -2.90 -14.12
CA PHE A 53 -1.99 -3.29 -13.31
C PHE A 53 -1.52 -4.13 -12.13
N ARG A 54 -1.85 -3.70 -10.91
CA ARG A 54 -1.50 -4.42 -9.68
C ARG A 54 -2.71 -4.84 -8.89
N LEU A 55 -2.68 -6.07 -8.39
CA LEU A 55 -3.61 -6.61 -7.40
C LEU A 55 -2.83 -7.06 -6.16
N ARG A 56 -3.08 -6.39 -5.04
CA ARG A 56 -2.47 -6.73 -3.75
C ARG A 56 -3.52 -7.23 -2.78
N TYR A 57 -3.27 -8.41 -2.20
CA TYR A 57 -4.00 -8.90 -1.04
C TYR A 57 -3.10 -8.86 0.19
N ARG A 58 -3.64 -8.40 1.32
CA ARG A 58 -2.99 -8.42 2.62
C ARG A 58 -3.90 -9.05 3.65
N LEU A 59 -3.31 -9.96 4.43
CA LEU A 59 -3.90 -10.50 5.63
C LEU A 59 -3.08 -10.06 6.84
N SER A 60 -3.75 -9.46 7.81
CA SER A 60 -3.17 -9.03 9.08
C SER A 60 -3.92 -9.68 10.23
N ALA A 61 -3.20 -10.20 11.22
CA ALA A 61 -3.75 -10.74 12.45
C ALA A 61 -3.02 -10.16 13.65
N GLU A 62 -3.77 -9.74 14.67
CA GLU A 62 -3.25 -9.20 15.93
C GLU A 62 -3.88 -9.98 17.10
N ILE A 63 -3.06 -10.44 18.05
CA ILE A 63 -3.47 -11.14 19.27
C ILE A 63 -2.97 -10.35 20.48
N LEU A 64 -3.89 -9.84 21.30
CA LEU A 64 -3.61 -9.15 22.56
C LEU A 64 -3.33 -10.19 23.66
N LEU A 65 -2.22 -10.05 24.40
CA LEU A 65 -1.78 -11.05 25.41
C LEU A 65 -2.37 -10.82 26.80
N SER A 66 -2.84 -9.61 27.06
CA SER A 66 -3.59 -9.21 28.24
C SER A 66 -4.67 -8.26 27.72
N GLY A 67 -5.86 -8.25 28.33
CA GLY A 67 -6.91 -7.31 27.96
C GLY A 67 -7.87 -7.69 26.81
N GLN A 68 -9.07 -7.09 26.85
CA GLN A 68 -10.11 -7.14 25.79
C GLN A 68 -10.08 -5.87 24.89
N LYS A 69 -9.16 -4.94 25.19
CA LYS A 69 -8.96 -3.66 24.50
C LYS A 69 -7.46 -3.47 24.26
N LEU A 70 -7.12 -2.83 23.15
CA LEU A 70 -5.75 -2.44 22.84
C LEU A 70 -5.33 -1.36 23.86
N ASP A 71 -4.52 -1.74 24.85
CA ASP A 71 -3.76 -0.83 25.70
C ASP A 71 -2.38 -0.63 25.05
N ASP A 72 -1.94 0.61 24.89
CA ASP A 72 -0.64 0.95 24.30
C ASP A 72 0.55 0.47 25.18
N LYS A 73 0.26 -0.05 26.37
CA LYS A 73 1.23 -0.69 27.29
C LYS A 73 1.21 -2.22 27.29
N GLU A 74 0.35 -2.85 26.49
CA GLU A 74 0.26 -4.31 26.44
C GLU A 74 1.09 -4.91 25.30
N PHE A 75 1.76 -6.02 25.61
CA PHE A 75 2.37 -6.83 24.58
C PHE A 75 1.29 -7.50 23.72
N TYR A 76 1.52 -7.55 22.42
CA TYR A 76 0.66 -8.22 21.46
C TYR A 76 1.51 -8.90 20.39
N PHE A 77 0.98 -9.96 19.80
CA PHE A 77 1.54 -10.56 18.60
C PHE A 77 0.86 -9.98 17.36
N LYS A 78 1.64 -9.73 16.32
CA LYS A 78 1.13 -9.27 15.03
C LYS A 78 1.78 -10.04 13.90
N PHE A 79 0.92 -10.61 13.06
CA PHE A 79 1.31 -11.33 11.86
C PHE A 79 0.76 -10.59 10.65
N ASN A 80 1.59 -10.43 9.62
CA ASN A 80 1.18 -9.86 8.33
C ASN A 80 1.76 -10.70 7.22
N THR A 81 0.95 -10.95 6.20
CA THR A 81 1.39 -11.53 4.94
C THR A 81 0.75 -10.76 3.80
N ASP A 82 1.50 -10.61 2.71
CA ASP A 82 1.03 -9.95 1.50
C ASP A 82 1.41 -10.74 0.26
N VAL A 83 0.55 -10.63 -0.75
CA VAL A 83 0.78 -11.14 -2.10
C VAL A 83 0.48 -10.01 -3.06
N LEU A 84 1.41 -9.71 -3.96
CA LEU A 84 1.30 -8.65 -4.94
C LEU A 84 1.44 -9.23 -6.34
N ASN A 85 0.37 -9.21 -7.10
CA ASN A 85 0.40 -9.61 -8.49
C ASN A 85 0.55 -8.33 -9.33
N SER A 86 1.47 -8.33 -10.28
CA SER A 86 1.65 -7.24 -11.25
C SER A 86 1.60 -7.77 -12.67
N ILE A 87 0.95 -7.02 -13.55
CA ILE A 87 0.96 -7.26 -14.99
C ILE A 87 1.34 -5.95 -15.68
N GLN A 88 2.41 -5.99 -16.47
CA GLN A 88 2.86 -4.88 -17.30
C GLN A 88 3.37 -5.44 -18.63
N ASP A 89 2.93 -4.87 -19.75
CA ASP A 89 3.35 -5.30 -21.10
C ASP A 89 3.23 -6.81 -21.37
N ASN A 90 2.12 -7.42 -20.91
CA ASN A 90 1.88 -8.88 -20.95
C ASN A 90 2.87 -9.74 -20.15
N VAL A 91 3.75 -9.12 -19.36
CA VAL A 91 4.63 -9.78 -18.39
C VAL A 91 3.92 -9.81 -17.04
N TYR A 92 3.89 -10.98 -16.42
CA TYR A 92 3.34 -11.18 -15.09
C TYR A 92 4.47 -11.33 -14.05
N ASP A 93 4.31 -10.68 -12.90
CA ASP A 93 5.22 -10.72 -11.76
C ASP A 93 4.44 -10.94 -10.44
N LEU A 94 5.06 -11.63 -9.47
CA LEU A 94 4.47 -12.04 -8.19
C LEU A 94 5.32 -11.62 -6.99
#